data_AF-A0A261B358-F1
#
_entry.id   AF-A0A261B358-F1
#
_cell.length_a   1.000
_cell.length_b   1.000
_cell.length_c   1.000
_cell.angle_alpha   90.00
_cell.angle_beta   90.00
_cell.angle_gamma   90.00
#
_symmetry.space_group_name_H-M   'P 1'
#
loop_
_entity.id
_entity.type
_entity.pdbx_description
1 polymer ?
#
loop_
_entity_poly.entity_id
_entity_poly.type
_entity_poly.pdbx_seq_one_letter_code
_entity_poly.pdbx_strand_id
1 'polypeptide(L)'
;MATRFPLLKLPNLPFDEIVKSLDLWDLIARKQNNEWIIRNQEFILDEWKLVMDHLLNTFEVSINLEIVGERHLFEFLTGHPTMPKIAELTVNSDFVDDVDMKFYLENSYTDELCFLSNRNKTFRFNGNFGRFKAFTCYPAEWITGENLLSLDCESIDLGKTSLTNDDINMWLEKWIDGKSSNLRELRVEIEKIKLTEIMDGIEVVRKAGIREQNNLNFHVAPRPYILNRDGLKGFFTNTEITFNFDVSLEDDDNH
;
A
#
# COMPACT_ATOMS: atom_id res chain seq x y z
N MET A 1 17.94 23.32 1.90
CA MET A 1 16.79 22.85 2.71
C MET A 1 15.65 22.67 1.72
N ALA A 2 15.42 21.43 1.26
CA ALA A 2 14.49 21.18 0.16
C ALA A 2 13.08 21.03 0.73
N THR A 3 12.28 22.09 0.63
CA THR A 3 10.83 22.03 0.83
C THR A 3 10.25 21.09 -0.22
N ARG A 4 9.66 19.98 0.23
CA ARG A 4 8.95 19.01 -0.61
C ARG A 4 7.47 19.18 -0.30
N PHE A 5 6.68 19.28 -1.35
CA PHE A 5 5.29 19.73 -1.37
C PHE A 5 4.38 18.57 -1.77
N PRO A 6 3.08 18.60 -1.43
CA PRO A 6 2.12 17.61 -1.90
C PRO A 6 2.05 17.56 -3.43
N LEU A 7 1.93 16.35 -4.00
CA LEU A 7 1.95 16.06 -5.44
C LEU A 7 0.65 15.35 -5.83
N LEU A 8 -0.11 15.95 -6.75
CA LEU A 8 -1.25 15.31 -7.42
C LEU A 8 -0.79 14.57 -8.69
N LYS A 9 -1.43 13.50 -9.16
CA LYS A 9 -1.18 12.89 -10.50
C LYS A 9 -2.50 12.70 -11.26
N LEU A 10 -2.59 13.20 -12.50
CA LEU A 10 -3.79 13.10 -13.35
C LEU A 10 -3.48 12.46 -14.72
N PRO A 11 -4.41 11.69 -15.32
CA PRO A 11 -4.25 11.11 -16.66
C PRO A 11 -4.15 12.20 -17.75
N ASN A 12 -3.65 11.84 -18.94
CA ASN A 12 -3.54 12.72 -20.13
C ASN A 12 -4.92 13.17 -20.65
N LEU A 13 -5.55 14.10 -19.94
CA LEU A 13 -6.67 14.92 -20.40
C LEU A 13 -6.14 16.08 -21.28
N PRO A 14 -6.99 16.94 -21.88
CA PRO A 14 -6.57 18.25 -22.40
C PRO A 14 -6.18 19.20 -21.24
N PHE A 15 -5.48 18.68 -20.25
CA PHE A 15 -4.97 19.38 -19.08
C PHE A 15 -4.04 20.52 -19.50
N ASP A 16 -3.28 20.33 -20.58
CA ASP A 16 -2.52 21.40 -21.23
C ASP A 16 -3.39 22.59 -21.66
N GLU A 17 -4.62 22.37 -22.10
CA GLU A 17 -5.55 23.45 -22.48
C GLU A 17 -6.17 24.11 -21.24
N ILE A 18 -6.49 23.33 -20.20
CA ILE A 18 -7.03 23.84 -18.93
C ILE A 18 -6.00 24.73 -18.24
N VAL A 19 -4.77 24.25 -18.11
CA VAL A 19 -3.65 24.97 -17.50
C VAL A 19 -3.36 26.26 -18.25
N LYS A 20 -3.39 26.23 -19.59
CA LYS A 20 -3.29 27.44 -20.42
C LYS A 20 -4.46 28.39 -20.20
N SER A 21 -5.68 27.87 -20.12
CA SER A 21 -6.89 28.69 -20.03
C SER A 21 -7.07 29.38 -18.67
N LEU A 22 -6.54 28.77 -17.61
CA LEU A 22 -6.66 29.25 -16.24
C LEU A 22 -5.33 29.86 -15.70
N ASP A 23 -4.29 29.96 -16.53
CA ASP A 23 -2.94 30.47 -16.19
C ASP A 23 -2.30 29.78 -14.98
N LEU A 24 -2.40 28.45 -14.91
CA LEU A 24 -2.01 27.64 -13.74
C LEU A 24 -0.60 27.08 -13.83
N TRP A 25 0.28 27.68 -14.64
CA TRP A 25 1.61 27.12 -14.89
C TRP A 25 2.48 27.07 -13.64
N ASP A 26 2.27 27.99 -12.70
CA ASP A 26 2.99 28.04 -11.43
C ASP A 26 2.64 26.87 -10.48
N LEU A 27 1.48 26.22 -10.71
CA LEU A 27 1.02 25.04 -9.97
C LEU A 27 1.64 23.74 -10.50
N ILE A 28 2.20 23.70 -11.71
CA ILE A 28 2.72 22.45 -12.29
C ILE A 28 4.18 22.23 -11.93
N ALA A 29 4.46 21.12 -11.25
CA ALA A 29 5.82 20.71 -10.93
C ALA A 29 6.56 20.10 -12.12
N ARG A 30 5.91 19.16 -12.82
CA ARG A 30 6.44 18.36 -13.94
C ARG A 30 5.38 17.38 -14.46
N LYS A 31 5.60 16.83 -15.65
CA LYS A 31 4.95 15.62 -16.15
C LYS A 31 5.91 14.43 -15.95
N GLN A 32 5.47 13.36 -15.28
CA GLN A 32 6.25 12.12 -15.15
C GLN A 32 5.35 10.92 -15.43
N ASN A 33 5.80 9.96 -16.24
CA ASN A 33 5.06 8.72 -16.54
C ASN A 33 3.59 8.94 -16.98
N ASN A 34 3.32 9.95 -17.80
CA ASN A 34 1.96 10.37 -18.22
C ASN A 34 1.05 10.96 -17.12
N GLU A 35 1.62 11.32 -15.97
CA GLU A 35 0.90 11.96 -14.87
C GLU A 35 1.32 13.42 -14.69
N TRP A 36 0.34 14.30 -14.50
CA TRP A 36 0.55 15.72 -14.19
C TRP A 36 0.75 15.97 -12.72
N ILE A 37 1.88 16.57 -12.34
CA ILE A 37 2.19 16.89 -10.96
C ILE A 37 1.79 18.31 -10.60
N ILE A 38 0.77 18.46 -9.74
CA ILE A 38 0.33 19.76 -9.22
C ILE A 38 0.92 19.95 -7.82
N ARG A 39 1.68 21.03 -7.61
CA ARG A 39 2.19 21.49 -6.31
C ARG A 39 1.10 22.29 -5.61
N ASN A 40 0.95 22.11 -4.30
CA ASN A 40 0.31 23.11 -3.46
C ASN A 40 1.38 23.84 -2.63
N GLN A 41 1.30 25.17 -2.54
CA GLN A 41 2.01 25.98 -1.54
C GLN A 41 0.94 26.66 -0.68
N GLU A 42 1.20 26.91 0.61
CA GLU A 42 0.20 27.47 1.56
C GLU A 42 -0.57 28.70 1.03
N PHE A 43 0.07 29.51 0.18
CA PHE A 43 -0.50 30.72 -0.43
C PHE A 43 -1.31 30.47 -1.71
N ILE A 44 -1.44 29.22 -2.17
CA ILE A 44 -2.07 28.81 -3.42
C ILE A 44 -3.23 27.80 -3.16
N LEU A 45 -3.64 27.62 -1.90
CA LEU A 45 -4.66 26.63 -1.53
C LEU A 45 -6.01 26.87 -2.23
N ASP A 46 -6.47 28.12 -2.31
CA ASP A 46 -7.74 28.45 -2.94
C ASP A 46 -7.70 28.25 -4.46
N GLU A 47 -6.57 28.59 -5.09
CA GLU A 47 -6.36 28.32 -6.51
C GLU A 47 -6.34 26.81 -6.77
N TRP A 48 -5.62 26.02 -5.95
CA TRP A 48 -5.63 24.56 -6.07
C TRP A 48 -7.04 23.97 -5.97
N LYS A 49 -7.85 24.44 -5.01
CA LYS A 49 -9.25 24.00 -4.88
C LYS A 49 -10.08 24.34 -6.10
N LEU A 50 -9.91 25.54 -6.67
CA LEU A 50 -10.62 25.95 -7.90
C LEU A 50 -10.26 25.04 -9.09
N VAL A 51 -8.98 24.71 -9.25
CA VAL A 51 -8.52 23.77 -10.28
C VAL A 51 -9.15 22.41 -10.08
N MET A 52 -9.12 21.90 -8.85
CA MET A 52 -9.69 20.60 -8.52
C MET A 52 -11.20 20.58 -8.72
N ASP A 53 -11.94 21.58 -8.23
CA ASP A 53 -13.38 21.70 -8.48
C ASP A 53 -13.68 21.63 -9.98
N HIS A 54 -12.94 22.35 -10.81
CA HIS A 54 -13.16 22.30 -12.25
C HIS A 54 -12.91 20.89 -12.82
N LEU A 55 -11.77 20.28 -12.47
CA LEU A 55 -11.41 18.96 -12.98
C LEU A 55 -12.38 17.87 -12.55
N LEU A 56 -12.73 17.85 -11.25
CA LEU A 56 -13.61 16.86 -10.65
C LEU A 56 -15.04 16.95 -11.19
N ASN A 57 -15.51 18.15 -11.50
CA ASN A 57 -16.86 18.36 -12.04
C ASN A 57 -16.92 18.13 -13.57
N THR A 58 -15.79 18.23 -14.26
CA THR A 58 -15.75 18.11 -15.73
C THR A 58 -15.35 16.72 -16.20
N PHE A 59 -14.49 16.03 -15.44
CA PHE A 59 -13.88 14.76 -15.83
C PHE A 59 -13.99 13.71 -14.74
N GLU A 60 -14.12 12.45 -15.14
CA GLU A 60 -13.97 11.31 -14.23
C GLU A 60 -12.48 11.05 -14.00
N VAL A 61 -11.92 11.67 -12.97
CA VAL A 61 -10.50 11.60 -12.63
C VAL A 61 -10.25 10.72 -11.43
N SER A 62 -9.20 9.90 -11.53
CA SER A 62 -8.60 9.23 -10.37
C SER A 62 -7.43 10.06 -9.88
N ILE A 63 -7.32 10.21 -8.56
CA ILE A 63 -6.34 11.06 -7.90
C ILE A 63 -5.29 10.20 -7.20
N ASN A 64 -4.01 10.48 -7.44
CA ASN A 64 -2.94 10.11 -6.51
C ASN A 64 -2.54 11.37 -5.75
N LEU A 65 -2.59 11.32 -4.41
CA LEU A 65 -2.34 12.46 -3.54
C LEU A 65 -1.17 12.16 -2.62
N GLU A 66 -0.10 12.95 -2.69
CA GLU A 66 0.95 12.99 -1.67
C GLU A 66 0.64 14.12 -0.68
N ILE A 67 0.60 13.87 0.64
CA ILE A 67 0.35 14.87 1.69
C ILE A 67 1.60 15.09 2.56
N VAL A 68 1.91 16.36 2.82
CA VAL A 68 3.04 16.82 3.64
C VAL A 68 2.53 17.79 4.72
N GLY A 69 1.60 17.32 5.57
CA GLY A 69 0.98 18.12 6.64
C GLY A 69 -0.31 18.84 6.26
N GLU A 70 -0.75 18.80 5.00
CA GLU A 70 -1.94 19.53 4.52
C GLU A 70 -3.24 18.70 4.55
N ARG A 71 -3.70 18.30 5.74
CA ARG A 71 -4.94 17.51 5.92
C ARG A 71 -6.18 18.09 5.25
N HIS A 72 -6.29 19.41 5.22
CA HIS A 72 -7.40 20.11 4.60
C HIS A 72 -7.57 19.80 3.10
N LEU A 73 -6.51 19.37 2.39
CA LEU A 73 -6.62 18.92 1.00
C LEU A 73 -7.38 17.60 0.89
N PHE A 74 -7.05 16.65 1.76
CA PHE A 74 -7.76 15.38 1.83
C PHE A 74 -9.22 15.57 2.26
N GLU A 75 -9.45 16.42 3.26
CA GLU A 75 -10.82 16.76 3.70
C GLU A 75 -11.63 17.44 2.60
N PHE A 76 -11.00 18.31 1.82
CA PHE A 76 -11.65 18.93 0.65
C PHE A 76 -12.07 17.88 -0.39
N LEU A 77 -11.16 16.97 -0.76
CA LEU A 77 -11.47 15.93 -1.75
C LEU A 77 -12.55 14.96 -1.25
N THR A 78 -12.44 14.51 -0.01
CA THR A 78 -13.41 13.57 0.59
C THR A 78 -14.77 14.22 0.86
N GLY A 79 -14.82 15.54 1.07
CA GLY A 79 -16.05 16.32 1.19
C GLY A 79 -16.64 16.81 -0.12
N HIS A 80 -15.96 16.65 -1.26
CA HIS A 80 -16.42 17.16 -2.54
C HIS A 80 -17.65 16.37 -3.04
N PRO A 81 -18.70 17.01 -3.60
CA PRO A 81 -19.95 16.34 -3.98
C PRO A 81 -19.80 15.19 -4.99
N THR A 82 -18.77 15.23 -5.84
CA THR A 82 -18.50 14.14 -6.80
C THR A 82 -17.82 12.93 -6.17
N MET A 83 -17.35 13.04 -4.92
CA MET A 83 -16.62 12.00 -4.19
C MET A 83 -15.56 11.32 -5.07
N PRO A 84 -14.54 12.07 -5.52
CA PRO A 84 -13.58 11.55 -6.47
C PRO A 84 -12.85 10.33 -5.93
N LYS A 85 -12.55 9.40 -6.83
CA LYS A 85 -11.74 8.24 -6.48
C LYS A 85 -10.31 8.68 -6.19
N ILE A 86 -9.85 8.42 -4.97
CA ILE A 86 -8.43 8.52 -4.61
C ILE A 86 -7.84 7.13 -4.81
N ALA A 87 -7.08 6.95 -5.90
CA ALA A 87 -6.41 5.68 -6.17
C ALA A 87 -5.27 5.45 -5.18
N GLU A 88 -4.42 6.45 -4.98
CA GLU A 88 -3.27 6.34 -4.09
C GLU A 88 -3.25 7.55 -3.15
N LEU A 89 -3.12 7.30 -1.85
CA LEU A 89 -2.81 8.32 -0.86
C LEU A 89 -1.43 8.03 -0.26
N THR A 90 -0.47 8.89 -0.55
CA THR A 90 0.86 8.87 0.08
C THR A 90 0.93 9.92 1.19
N VAL A 91 1.13 9.49 2.43
CA VAL A 91 1.32 10.36 3.59
C VAL A 91 2.80 10.36 3.97
N ASN A 92 3.43 11.53 3.92
CA ASN A 92 4.79 11.68 4.44
C ASN A 92 4.75 12.00 5.94
N SER A 93 4.87 10.96 6.76
CA SER A 93 4.70 11.04 8.22
C SER A 93 5.74 11.91 8.94
N ASP A 94 6.84 12.30 8.30
CA ASP A 94 7.84 13.19 8.90
C ASP A 94 7.30 14.62 9.11
N PHE A 95 6.19 14.95 8.44
CA PHE A 95 5.59 16.29 8.41
C PHE A 95 4.15 16.31 8.95
N VAL A 96 3.68 15.18 9.50
CA VAL A 96 2.31 15.00 9.98
C VAL A 96 2.37 14.60 11.45
N ASP A 97 1.48 15.15 12.28
CA ASP A 97 1.41 14.78 13.70
C ASP A 97 0.63 13.47 13.93
N ASP A 98 0.66 12.96 15.15
CA ASP A 98 0.00 11.70 15.51
C ASP A 98 -1.52 11.75 15.35
N VAL A 99 -2.12 12.94 15.45
CA VAL A 99 -3.57 13.13 15.30
C VAL A 99 -3.95 12.93 13.84
N ASP A 100 -3.19 13.52 12.93
CA ASP A 100 -3.43 13.41 11.51
C ASP A 100 -3.02 12.04 10.96
N MET A 101 -1.94 11.43 11.46
CA MET A 101 -1.61 10.03 11.11
C MET A 101 -2.77 9.09 11.42
N LYS A 102 -3.33 9.18 12.64
CA LYS A 102 -4.51 8.39 13.04
C LYS A 102 -5.69 8.67 12.13
N PHE A 103 -5.94 9.94 11.83
CA PHE A 103 -7.02 10.33 10.95
C PHE A 103 -6.94 9.65 9.57
N TYR A 104 -5.77 9.68 8.90
CA TYR A 104 -5.64 9.01 7.61
C TYR A 104 -5.77 7.49 7.72
N LEU A 105 -5.23 6.87 8.76
CA LEU A 105 -5.37 5.43 8.96
C LEU A 105 -6.83 5.00 9.15
N GLU A 106 -7.64 5.81 9.83
CA GLU A 106 -9.04 5.50 10.13
C GLU A 106 -10.01 5.90 9.01
N ASN A 107 -9.74 7.00 8.29
CA ASN A 107 -10.71 7.65 7.40
C ASN A 107 -10.38 7.51 5.91
N SER A 108 -9.35 6.73 5.56
CA SER A 108 -9.02 6.47 4.15
C SER A 108 -9.99 5.49 3.50
N TYR A 109 -10.51 5.91 2.34
CA TYR A 109 -11.24 5.09 1.38
C TYR A 109 -10.50 5.18 0.04
N THR A 110 -9.34 4.54 -0.04
CA THR A 110 -8.44 4.61 -1.19
C THR A 110 -8.17 3.21 -1.74
N ASP A 111 -7.72 3.08 -2.98
CA ASP A 111 -7.24 1.76 -3.43
C ASP A 111 -5.92 1.42 -2.73
N GLU A 112 -5.02 2.39 -2.62
CA GLU A 112 -3.69 2.26 -2.01
C GLU A 112 -3.44 3.35 -0.97
N LEU A 113 -2.89 2.96 0.17
CA LEU A 113 -2.45 3.85 1.24
C LEU A 113 -0.98 3.61 1.54
N CYS A 114 -0.17 4.65 1.38
CA CYS A 114 1.27 4.63 1.53
C CYS A 114 1.71 5.56 2.66
N PHE A 115 2.30 5.03 3.72
CA PHE A 115 2.95 5.82 4.76
C PHE A 115 4.46 5.78 4.59
N LEU A 116 5.04 6.94 4.26
CA LEU A 116 6.46 7.07 4.02
C LEU A 116 7.11 7.98 5.06
N SER A 117 8.29 7.58 5.52
CA SER A 117 9.17 8.33 6.42
C SER A 117 8.49 8.71 7.74
N ASN A 118 8.46 7.79 8.71
CA ASN A 118 8.00 8.08 10.08
C ASN A 118 9.21 8.20 11.03
N ARG A 119 9.59 9.43 11.39
CA ARG A 119 10.58 9.68 12.45
C ARG A 119 10.00 9.58 13.86
N ASN A 120 8.69 9.62 14.02
CA ASN A 120 8.07 9.49 15.34
C ASN A 120 8.03 8.02 15.78
N LYS A 121 9.13 7.60 16.41
CA LYS A 121 9.28 6.26 17.01
C LYS A 121 8.29 5.97 18.16
N THR A 122 7.64 7.00 18.70
CA THR A 122 6.68 6.87 19.80
C THR A 122 5.23 6.74 19.34
N PHE A 123 4.96 6.96 18.05
CA PHE A 123 3.62 6.79 17.49
C PHE A 123 3.10 5.37 17.73
N ARG A 124 1.81 5.25 18.10
CA ARG A 124 1.10 3.99 18.25
C ARG A 124 -0.31 4.14 17.73
N PHE A 125 -0.77 3.11 17.02
CA PHE A 125 -2.11 3.05 16.47
C PHE A 125 -2.91 1.90 17.07
N ASN A 126 -3.96 2.25 17.81
CA ASN A 126 -4.88 1.28 18.43
C ASN A 126 -6.31 1.45 17.89
N GLY A 127 -6.46 2.18 16.78
CA GLY A 127 -7.73 2.39 16.11
C GLY A 127 -8.05 1.25 15.15
N ASN A 128 -9.15 1.41 14.41
CA ASN A 128 -9.47 0.51 13.31
C ASN A 128 -8.96 1.11 12.01
N PHE A 129 -8.27 0.31 11.21
CA PHE A 129 -7.91 0.74 9.87
C PHE A 129 -9.17 0.99 9.04
N GLY A 130 -9.09 2.00 8.17
CA GLY A 130 -10.04 2.28 7.11
C GLY A 130 -10.05 1.17 6.06
N ARG A 131 -10.58 1.48 4.87
CA ARG A 131 -10.68 0.50 3.79
C ARG A 131 -9.74 0.87 2.66
N PHE A 132 -8.76 0.01 2.43
CA PHE A 132 -7.83 0.09 1.31
C PHE A 132 -7.44 -1.31 0.82
N LYS A 133 -7.19 -1.43 -0.49
CA LYS A 133 -6.79 -2.71 -1.10
C LYS A 133 -5.31 -2.98 -0.87
N ALA A 134 -4.49 -1.95 -0.90
CA ALA A 134 -3.05 -2.05 -0.70
C ALA A 134 -2.60 -1.13 0.44
N PHE A 135 -1.70 -1.64 1.28
CA PHE A 135 -1.10 -0.88 2.37
C PHE A 135 0.41 -1.00 2.35
N THR A 136 1.08 0.14 2.20
CA THR A 136 2.54 0.24 2.22
C THR A 136 2.97 1.13 3.38
N CYS A 137 3.91 0.67 4.20
CA CYS A 137 4.45 1.48 5.30
C CYS A 137 5.97 1.33 5.44
N TYR A 138 6.67 2.46 5.45
CA TYR A 138 8.13 2.49 5.59
C TYR A 138 8.66 3.77 6.27
N PRO A 139 9.35 3.69 7.41
CA PRO A 139 9.48 2.54 8.31
C PRO A 139 8.16 2.22 9.03
N ALA A 140 7.91 0.93 9.24
CA ALA A 140 6.74 0.39 9.92
C ALA A 140 7.03 -0.06 11.37
N GLU A 141 7.99 0.58 12.05
CA GLU A 141 8.38 0.24 13.44
C GLU A 141 7.20 0.32 14.44
N TRP A 142 6.18 1.15 14.17
CA TRP A 142 5.02 1.34 15.03
C TRP A 142 3.91 0.30 14.86
N ILE A 143 3.94 -0.48 13.77
CA ILE A 143 2.97 -1.54 13.48
C ILE A 143 3.22 -2.71 14.45
N THR A 144 2.17 -3.09 15.19
CA THR A 144 2.18 -4.25 16.09
C THR A 144 1.65 -5.50 15.38
N GLY A 145 1.85 -6.69 15.98
CA GLY A 145 1.20 -7.92 15.50
C GLY A 145 -0.33 -7.80 15.46
N GLU A 146 -0.94 -7.12 16.44
CA GLU A 146 -2.38 -6.84 16.44
C GLU A 146 -2.80 -5.93 15.28
N ASN A 147 -1.97 -4.95 14.91
CA ASN A 147 -2.22 -4.15 13.71
C ASN A 147 -2.16 -5.01 12.45
N LEU A 148 -1.12 -5.85 12.31
CA LEU A 148 -1.00 -6.76 11.17
C LEU A 148 -2.22 -7.71 11.04
N LEU A 149 -2.70 -8.24 12.17
CA LEU A 149 -3.86 -9.13 12.22
C LEU A 149 -5.20 -8.45 11.90
N SER A 150 -5.29 -7.12 12.04
CA SER A 150 -6.50 -6.35 11.77
C SER A 150 -6.55 -5.75 10.37
N LEU A 151 -5.45 -5.79 9.62
CA LEU A 151 -5.42 -5.38 8.22
C LEU A 151 -6.22 -6.38 7.34
N ASP A 152 -7.23 -5.86 6.66
CA ASP A 152 -8.03 -6.60 5.66
C ASP A 152 -7.79 -6.01 4.27
N CYS A 153 -6.63 -6.33 3.71
CA CYS A 153 -6.13 -5.82 2.44
C CYS A 153 -5.84 -6.95 1.47
N GLU A 154 -5.80 -6.62 0.17
CA GLU A 154 -5.32 -7.50 -0.88
C GLU A 154 -3.78 -7.55 -0.93
N SER A 155 -3.12 -6.44 -0.60
CA SER A 155 -1.66 -6.31 -0.60
C SER A 155 -1.17 -5.57 0.64
N ILE A 156 -0.09 -6.07 1.25
CA ILE A 156 0.54 -5.48 2.43
C ILE A 156 2.07 -5.49 2.22
N ASP A 157 2.72 -4.32 2.23
CA ASP A 157 4.19 -4.19 2.22
C ASP A 157 4.66 -3.35 3.42
N LEU A 158 5.29 -4.01 4.38
CA LEU A 158 5.80 -3.40 5.61
C LEU A 158 7.32 -3.52 5.67
N GLY A 159 8.01 -2.39 5.56
CA GLY A 159 9.47 -2.37 5.68
C GLY A 159 9.95 -1.79 7.01
N LYS A 160 11.08 -2.28 7.51
CA LYS A 160 11.68 -1.89 8.81
C LYS A 160 10.67 -1.94 9.97
N THR A 161 10.06 -3.11 10.17
CA THR A 161 9.10 -3.31 11.26
C THR A 161 9.80 -3.64 12.58
N SER A 162 9.06 -3.60 13.68
CA SER A 162 9.44 -4.23 14.95
C SER A 162 8.73 -5.57 15.19
N LEU A 163 8.15 -6.15 14.14
CA LEU A 163 7.48 -7.45 14.20
C LEU A 163 8.52 -8.56 14.39
N THR A 164 8.07 -9.64 15.00
CA THR A 164 8.87 -10.83 15.31
C THR A 164 8.49 -12.00 14.41
N ASN A 165 9.29 -13.07 14.45
CA ASN A 165 8.93 -14.32 13.77
C ASN A 165 7.60 -14.89 14.31
N ASP A 166 7.32 -14.71 15.60
CA ASP A 166 6.08 -15.13 16.25
C ASP A 166 4.87 -14.32 15.74
N ASP A 167 5.02 -13.02 15.52
CA ASP A 167 3.93 -12.20 14.93
C ASP A 167 3.55 -12.68 13.53
N ILE A 168 4.55 -13.06 12.71
CA ILE A 168 4.32 -13.61 11.36
C ILE A 168 3.68 -15.00 11.46
N ASN A 169 4.13 -15.85 12.38
CA ASN A 169 3.52 -17.16 12.63
C ASN A 169 2.05 -17.04 13.02
N MET A 170 1.73 -16.18 14.00
CA MET A 170 0.35 -15.90 14.41
C MET A 170 -0.52 -15.39 13.26
N TRP A 171 0.04 -14.55 12.40
CA TRP A 171 -0.65 -14.09 11.19
C TRP A 171 -0.92 -15.25 10.21
N LEU A 172 0.06 -16.12 9.97
CA LEU A 172 -0.11 -17.30 9.13
C LEU A 172 -1.18 -18.25 9.68
N GLU A 173 -1.20 -18.49 10.99
CA GLU A 173 -2.24 -19.31 11.64
C GLU A 173 -3.65 -18.74 11.37
N LYS A 174 -3.83 -17.41 11.48
CA LYS A 174 -5.11 -16.77 11.15
C LYS A 174 -5.46 -16.91 9.68
N TRP A 175 -4.50 -16.74 8.79
CA TRP A 175 -4.72 -16.93 7.36
C TRP A 175 -5.11 -18.38 7.03
N ILE A 176 -4.44 -19.36 7.66
CA ILE A 176 -4.78 -20.79 7.55
C ILE A 176 -6.22 -21.04 8.02
N ASP A 177 -6.64 -20.38 9.10
CA ASP A 177 -8.02 -20.39 9.60
C ASP A 177 -9.01 -19.62 8.71
N GLY A 178 -8.61 -19.16 7.53
CA GLY A 178 -9.45 -18.45 6.54
C GLY A 178 -9.79 -17.03 6.94
N LYS A 179 -8.96 -16.37 7.76
CA LYS A 179 -8.96 -14.91 7.91
C LYS A 179 -8.16 -14.26 6.78
N SER A 180 -8.34 -12.96 6.60
CA SER A 180 -7.68 -12.18 5.53
C SER A 180 -7.89 -12.79 4.15
N SER A 181 -9.14 -13.19 3.85
CA SER A 181 -9.51 -13.92 2.62
C SER A 181 -9.28 -13.13 1.33
N ASN A 182 -9.14 -11.81 1.43
CA ASN A 182 -8.87 -10.93 0.29
C ASN A 182 -7.38 -10.86 -0.06
N LEU A 183 -6.49 -11.33 0.83
CA LEU A 183 -5.06 -11.19 0.68
C LEU A 183 -4.55 -11.97 -0.55
N ARG A 184 -3.74 -11.28 -1.35
CA ARG A 184 -2.98 -11.81 -2.49
C ARG A 184 -1.49 -11.81 -2.21
N GLU A 185 -0.98 -10.80 -1.53
CA GLU A 185 0.45 -10.67 -1.23
C GLU A 185 0.68 -10.04 0.14
N LEU A 186 1.70 -10.54 0.83
CA LEU A 186 2.24 -9.98 2.06
C LEU A 186 3.77 -9.96 1.95
N ARG A 187 4.35 -8.80 2.20
CA ARG A 187 5.79 -8.60 2.37
C ARG A 187 6.05 -7.93 3.71
N VAL A 188 6.92 -8.55 4.51
CA VAL A 188 7.31 -8.02 5.82
C VAL A 188 8.82 -8.07 5.98
N GLU A 189 9.41 -6.94 6.32
CA GLU A 189 10.81 -6.83 6.73
C GLU A 189 10.91 -6.74 8.26
N ILE A 190 11.59 -7.71 8.86
CA ILE A 190 11.92 -7.77 10.30
C ILE A 190 13.43 -7.79 10.50
N GLU A 191 13.91 -7.70 11.74
CA GLU A 191 15.35 -7.70 12.05
C GLU A 191 16.07 -8.96 11.53
N LYS A 192 15.46 -10.13 11.69
CA LYS A 192 16.01 -11.42 11.24
C LYS A 192 14.94 -12.48 11.06
N ILE A 193 14.87 -13.03 9.85
CA ILE A 193 13.99 -14.15 9.53
C ILE A 193 14.58 -15.46 10.05
N LYS A 194 13.75 -16.19 10.78
CA LYS A 194 13.98 -17.57 11.18
C LYS A 194 12.78 -18.40 10.75
N LEU A 195 12.88 -18.97 9.55
CA LEU A 195 11.79 -19.72 8.94
C LEU A 195 11.30 -20.89 9.80
N THR A 196 12.17 -21.47 10.63
CA THR A 196 11.81 -22.54 11.59
C THR A 196 10.87 -22.05 12.70
N GLU A 197 10.99 -20.80 13.12
CA GLU A 197 10.08 -20.18 14.11
C GLU A 197 8.78 -19.76 13.42
N ILE A 198 8.87 -19.11 12.26
CA ILE A 198 7.69 -18.69 11.47
C ILE A 198 6.78 -19.87 11.10
N MET A 199 7.37 -21.04 10.79
CA MET A 199 6.64 -22.22 10.33
C MET A 199 6.39 -23.24 11.45
N ASP A 200 6.65 -22.89 12.72
CA ASP A 200 6.38 -23.80 13.83
C ASP A 200 4.88 -24.14 13.89
N GLY A 201 4.56 -25.42 14.08
CA GLY A 201 3.19 -25.92 14.07
C GLY A 201 2.45 -25.88 12.71
N ILE A 202 3.06 -25.36 11.64
CA ILE A 202 2.42 -25.23 10.32
C ILE A 202 2.80 -26.39 9.39
N GLU A 203 1.80 -27.07 8.83
CA GLU A 203 2.02 -28.12 7.84
C GLU A 203 2.40 -27.52 6.46
N VAL A 204 3.65 -27.74 6.05
CA VAL A 204 4.17 -27.29 4.75
C VAL A 204 4.09 -28.41 3.72
N VAL A 205 3.41 -28.15 2.61
CA VAL A 205 3.23 -29.09 1.51
C VAL A 205 4.37 -28.95 0.49
N ARG A 206 4.92 -30.08 0.04
CA ARG A 206 5.97 -30.16 -1.00
C ARG A 206 5.54 -31.19 -2.06
N LYS A 207 4.91 -30.76 -3.15
CA LYS A 207 4.52 -31.66 -4.26
C LYS A 207 5.50 -31.52 -5.42
N ALA A 208 6.24 -32.58 -5.74
CA ALA A 208 7.13 -32.60 -6.90
C ALA A 208 6.33 -32.38 -8.19
N GLY A 209 6.69 -31.34 -8.95
CA GLY A 209 6.21 -31.12 -10.31
C GLY A 209 7.10 -31.85 -11.32
N ILE A 210 6.50 -32.48 -12.33
CA ILE A 210 7.22 -32.96 -13.51
C ILE A 210 6.99 -31.91 -14.60
N ARG A 211 8.05 -31.23 -15.05
CA ARG A 211 7.97 -30.38 -16.25
C ARG A 211 8.42 -31.19 -17.45
N GLU A 212 7.53 -31.34 -18.43
CA GLU A 212 7.88 -31.83 -19.77
C GLU A 212 8.21 -30.63 -20.66
N GLN A 213 9.47 -30.52 -21.08
CA GLN A 213 9.89 -29.54 -22.08
C GLN A 213 10.78 -30.25 -23.10
N ASN A 214 10.42 -30.19 -24.39
CA ASN A 214 11.16 -30.85 -25.48
C ASN A 214 11.44 -32.36 -25.25
N ASN A 215 10.45 -33.14 -24.79
CA ASN A 215 10.59 -34.57 -24.45
C ASN A 215 11.67 -34.90 -23.40
N LEU A 216 12.08 -33.91 -22.60
CA LEU A 216 12.94 -34.07 -21.45
C LEU A 216 12.12 -33.76 -20.19
N ASN A 217 12.11 -34.72 -19.25
CA ASN A 217 11.53 -34.53 -17.94
C ASN A 217 12.53 -33.78 -17.07
N PHE A 218 12.23 -32.53 -16.77
CA PHE A 218 12.99 -31.76 -15.79
C PHE A 218 12.33 -31.94 -14.42
N HIS A 219 13.11 -32.41 -13.44
CA HIS A 219 12.70 -32.35 -12.06
C HIS A 219 12.79 -30.90 -11.58
N VAL A 220 11.64 -30.26 -11.39
CA VAL A 220 11.57 -28.96 -10.74
C VAL A 220 11.46 -29.17 -9.24
N ALA A 221 12.35 -28.55 -8.48
CA ALA A 221 12.25 -28.57 -7.03
C ALA A 221 10.89 -27.95 -6.64
N PRO A 222 10.08 -28.65 -5.82
CA PRO A 222 8.74 -28.20 -5.53
C PRO A 222 8.76 -26.89 -4.76
N ARG A 223 8.03 -25.87 -5.24
CA ARG A 223 7.82 -24.64 -4.48
C ARG A 223 6.95 -25.00 -3.25
N PRO A 224 7.48 -24.84 -2.01
CA PRO A 224 6.70 -25.15 -0.83
C PRO A 224 5.52 -24.18 -0.70
N TYR A 225 4.41 -24.69 -0.21
CA TYR A 225 3.22 -23.90 0.09
C TYR A 225 2.51 -24.41 1.34
N ILE A 226 1.68 -23.56 1.90
CA ILE A 226 0.72 -23.90 2.96
C ILE A 226 -0.69 -23.83 2.38
N LEU A 227 -1.61 -24.59 2.97
CA LEU A 227 -3.03 -24.56 2.58
C LEU A 227 -3.82 -23.89 3.69
N ASN A 228 -4.72 -22.98 3.32
CA ASN A 228 -5.74 -22.55 4.26
C ASN A 228 -6.96 -23.48 4.23
N ARG A 229 -7.88 -23.27 5.19
CA ARG A 229 -9.12 -24.05 5.33
C ARG A 229 -10.04 -23.97 4.11
N ASP A 230 -9.90 -22.92 3.29
CA ASP A 230 -10.72 -22.67 2.11
C ASP A 230 -10.07 -23.27 0.84
N GLY A 231 -8.90 -23.91 0.97
CA GLY A 231 -8.19 -24.58 -0.13
C GLY A 231 -7.25 -23.69 -0.93
N LEU A 232 -7.05 -22.43 -0.52
CA LEU A 232 -6.09 -21.52 -1.14
C LEU A 232 -4.65 -21.94 -0.81
N LYS A 233 -3.76 -21.78 -1.79
CA LYS A 233 -2.33 -22.04 -1.63
C LYS A 233 -1.60 -20.75 -1.29
N GLY A 234 -0.89 -20.76 -0.17
CA GLY A 234 0.02 -19.71 0.26
C GLY A 234 1.46 -20.12 0.00
N PHE A 235 2.08 -19.52 -1.00
CA PHE A 235 3.50 -19.70 -1.30
C PHE A 235 4.34 -18.72 -0.51
N PHE A 236 5.53 -19.11 -0.11
CA PHE A 236 6.40 -18.22 0.65
C PHE A 236 7.85 -18.30 0.19
N THR A 237 8.55 -17.20 0.36
CA THR A 237 10.01 -17.09 0.19
C THR A 237 10.56 -16.17 1.27
N ASN A 238 11.85 -16.24 1.52
CA ASN A 238 12.49 -15.32 2.44
C ASN A 238 13.93 -14.99 2.04
N THR A 239 14.37 -13.81 2.47
CA THR A 239 15.78 -13.43 2.55
C THR A 239 16.23 -13.48 4.03
N GLU A 240 17.36 -12.86 4.36
CA GLU A 240 17.81 -12.72 5.75
C GLU A 240 16.83 -11.89 6.61
N ILE A 241 16.18 -10.90 6.00
CA ILE A 241 15.37 -9.90 6.72
C ILE A 241 13.93 -9.78 6.18
N THR A 242 13.64 -10.34 5.01
CA THR A 242 12.32 -10.21 4.37
C THR A 242 11.61 -11.54 4.29
N PHE A 243 10.34 -11.58 4.69
CA PHE A 243 9.40 -12.65 4.42
C PHE A 243 8.43 -12.20 3.33
N ASN A 244 8.25 -13.01 2.29
CA ASN A 244 7.24 -12.80 1.27
C ASN A 244 6.26 -13.97 1.27
N PHE A 245 4.99 -13.66 1.09
CA PHE A 245 3.90 -14.62 1.05
C PHE A 245 2.90 -14.24 -0.04
N ASP A 246 2.68 -15.15 -0.98
CA ASP A 246 1.82 -14.95 -2.15
C ASP A 246 0.68 -15.98 -2.15
N VAL A 247 -0.55 -15.52 -2.34
CA VAL A 247 -1.73 -16.39 -2.47
C VAL A 247 -2.03 -16.56 -3.94
N SER A 248 -2.02 -17.81 -4.42
CA SER A 248 -2.45 -18.14 -5.77
C SER A 248 -3.58 -19.17 -5.77
N LEU A 249 -4.51 -19.01 -6.72
CA LEU A 249 -5.60 -19.94 -6.99
C LEU A 249 -5.13 -21.12 -7.86
N GLU A 250 -4.04 -20.97 -8.62
CA GLU A 250 -3.56 -21.98 -9.57
C GLU A 250 -2.05 -22.22 -9.41
N ASP A 251 -1.56 -23.38 -9.86
CA ASP A 251 -0.14 -23.67 -10.03
C ASP A 251 0.40 -22.80 -11.17
N ASP A 252 0.51 -21.48 -10.95
CA ASP A 252 0.90 -20.52 -11.97
C ASP A 252 2.42 -20.62 -12.17
N ASP A 253 2.80 -21.61 -12.97
CA ASP A 253 4.15 -22.03 -13.34
C ASP A 253 4.79 -21.10 -14.39
N ASN A 254 4.27 -19.88 -14.56
CA ASN A 254 4.65 -18.94 -15.61
C ASN A 254 5.29 -17.65 -15.05
N HIS A 255 6.47 -17.74 -14.44
CA HIS A 255 7.44 -16.63 -14.38
C HIS A 255 8.85 -17.18 -14.68
#